data_AF-A0A8B4Q610-F1
#
_entry.id   AF-A0A8B4Q610-F1
#
_cell.length_a   1.000
_cell.length_b   1.000
_cell.length_c   1.000
_cell.angle_alpha   90.00
_cell.angle_beta   90.00
_cell.angle_gamma   90.00
#
_symmetry.space_group_name_H-M   'P 1'
#
loop_
_entity.id
_entity.type
_entity.pdbx_description
1 polymer ?
#
loop_
_entity_poly.entity_id
_entity_poly.type
_entity_poly.pdbx_seq_one_letter_code
_entity_poly.pdbx_strand_id
1 'polypeptide(L)'
;MKNERYRIAHREAWIGVALVIVNFAIWYGFAYGLGSGDPEKYTYVFGFPAWFFYSCIAGTAFMIVLIFIVIKFFFKDVDFEEEDED
;
A
#
# COMPACT_ATOMS: atom_id res chain seq x y z
N MET A 1 -14.17 -8.07 27.34
CA MET A 1 -12.73 -7.76 27.12
C MET A 1 -12.15 -8.47 25.89
N LYS A 2 -12.23 -9.80 25.73
CA LYS A 2 -11.69 -10.51 24.54
C LYS A 2 -12.29 -10.11 23.18
N ASN A 3 -13.58 -9.77 23.15
CA ASN A 3 -14.31 -9.47 21.91
C ASN A 3 -13.92 -8.12 21.27
N GLU A 4 -13.43 -7.16 22.06
CA GLU A 4 -13.15 -5.80 21.58
C GLU A 4 -11.82 -5.71 20.84
N ARG A 5 -10.76 -6.34 21.37
CA ARG A 5 -9.47 -6.51 20.69
C ARG A 5 -9.61 -7.29 19.39
N TYR A 6 -10.41 -8.36 19.37
CA TYR A 6 -10.71 -9.11 18.14
C TYR A 6 -11.42 -8.25 17.08
N ARG A 7 -12.36 -7.40 17.50
CA ARG A 7 -13.08 -6.49 16.59
C ARG A 7 -12.16 -5.42 16.00
N ILE A 8 -11.21 -4.91 16.78
CA ILE A 8 -10.20 -3.93 16.32
C ILE A 8 -9.23 -4.60 15.34
N ALA A 9 -8.63 -5.73 15.72
CA ALA A 9 -7.69 -6.46 14.86
C ALA A 9 -8.35 -6.95 13.55
N HIS A 10 -9.62 -7.37 13.58
CA HIS A 10 -10.35 -7.76 12.38
C HIS A 10 -10.56 -6.58 11.42
N ARG A 11 -10.83 -5.37 11.95
CA ARG A 11 -10.97 -4.15 11.15
C ARG A 11 -9.64 -3.73 10.53
N GLU A 12 -8.54 -3.82 11.29
CA GLU A 12 -7.20 -3.51 10.81
C GLU A 12 -6.71 -4.51 9.75
N ALA A 13 -7.01 -5.80 9.92
CA ALA A 13 -6.71 -6.82 8.92
C ALA A 13 -7.38 -6.51 7.57
N TRP A 14 -8.64 -6.08 7.58
CA TRP A 14 -9.35 -5.66 6.36
C TRP A 14 -8.73 -4.42 5.70
N ILE A 15 -8.22 -3.47 6.49
CA ILE A 15 -7.48 -2.31 5.98
C ILE A 15 -6.19 -2.77 5.28
N GLY A 16 -5.48 -3.74 5.86
CA GLY A 16 -4.31 -4.37 5.24
C GLY A 16 -4.65 -5.06 3.92
N VAL A 17 -5.75 -5.81 3.86
CA VAL A 17 -6.22 -6.45 2.61
C VAL A 17 -6.55 -5.40 1.55
N ALA A 18 -7.26 -4.33 1.92
CA ALA A 18 -7.57 -3.24 1.00
C ALA A 18 -6.29 -2.56 0.47
N LEU A 19 -5.29 -2.34 1.31
CA LEU A 19 -3.99 -1.78 0.92
C LEU A 19 -3.28 -2.63 -0.13
N VAL A 20 -3.28 -3.96 0.06
CA VAL A 20 -2.66 -4.90 -0.90
C VAL A 20 -3.40 -4.86 -2.23
N ILE A 21 -4.73 -4.83 -2.23
CA ILE A 21 -5.53 -4.72 -3.46
C ILE A 21 -5.21 -3.42 -4.20
N VAL A 22 -5.12 -2.29 -3.49
CA VAL A 22 -4.75 -0.99 -4.08
C VAL A 22 -3.33 -1.03 -4.65
N ASN A 23 -2.38 -1.63 -3.92
CA ASN A 23 -1.01 -1.81 -4.40
C ASN A 23 -0.97 -2.57 -5.72
N PHE A 24 -1.64 -3.72 -5.78
CA PHE A 24 -1.73 -4.53 -6.99
C PHE A 24 -2.42 -3.80 -8.13
N ALA A 25 -3.53 -3.09 -7.86
CA ALA A 25 -4.26 -2.35 -8.88
C ALA A 25 -3.41 -1.23 -9.50
N ILE A 26 -2.68 -0.48 -8.67
CA ILE A 26 -1.79 0.59 -9.13
C ILE A 26 -0.62 -0.03 -9.91
N TRP A 27 0.09 -0.99 -9.32
CA TRP A 27 1.23 -1.61 -9.98
C TRP A 27 0.85 -2.23 -11.33
N TYR A 28 -0.27 -2.96 -11.37
CA TYR A 28 -0.79 -3.59 -12.59
C TYR A 28 -1.27 -2.55 -13.60
N GLY A 29 -1.96 -1.51 -13.14
CA GLY A 29 -2.43 -0.41 -13.99
C GLY A 29 -1.30 0.36 -14.66
N PHE A 30 -0.21 0.64 -13.95
CA PHE A 30 0.96 1.29 -14.54
C PHE A 30 1.78 0.33 -15.42
N ALA A 31 1.95 -0.92 -15.00
CA ALA A 31 2.73 -1.90 -15.76
C ALA A 31 2.07 -2.26 -17.09
N TYR A 32 0.77 -2.57 -17.09
CA TYR A 32 0.05 -2.98 -18.30
C TYR A 32 -0.66 -1.83 -19.01
N GLY A 33 -0.97 -0.72 -18.33
CA GLY A 33 -1.56 0.46 -18.96
C GLY A 33 -0.53 1.25 -19.77
N LEU A 34 0.61 1.58 -19.17
CA LEU A 34 1.70 2.33 -19.83
C LEU A 34 2.75 1.43 -20.48
N GLY A 35 2.89 0.19 -20.04
CA GLY A 35 3.88 -0.78 -20.56
C GLY A 35 3.32 -1.82 -21.54
N SER A 36 2.07 -1.71 -22.00
CA SER A 36 1.54 -2.53 -23.11
C SER A 36 1.72 -1.89 -24.50
N GLY A 37 2.31 -0.68 -24.55
CA GLY A 37 2.60 0.03 -25.78
C GLY A 37 3.78 -0.56 -26.56
N ASP A 38 4.00 -0.04 -27.77
CA ASP A 38 5.13 -0.40 -28.61
C ASP A 38 6.47 -0.03 -27.93
N PRO A 39 7.39 -0.98 -27.68
CA PRO A 39 8.66 -0.72 -27.00
C PRO A 39 9.53 0.35 -27.68
N GLU A 40 9.38 0.53 -28.99
CA GLU A 40 10.11 1.54 -29.76
C GLU A 40 9.64 2.97 -29.47
N LYS A 41 8.44 3.13 -28.90
CA LYS A 41 7.84 4.44 -28.55
C LYS A 41 7.81 4.70 -27.05
N TYR A 42 8.51 3.90 -26.25
CA TYR A 42 8.57 4.16 -24.82
C TYR A 42 9.24 5.50 -24.53
N THR A 43 8.55 6.31 -23.75
CA THR A 43 9.16 7.48 -23.10
C THR A 43 10.16 6.97 -22.08
N TYR A 44 11.37 7.51 -22.08
CA TYR A 44 12.39 7.18 -21.08
C TYR A 44 12.47 8.28 -20.03
N VAL A 45 12.49 7.87 -18.76
CA VAL A 45 12.65 8.74 -17.59
C VAL A 45 13.89 8.25 -16.84
N PHE A 46 14.90 9.11 -16.70
CA PHE A 46 16.20 8.75 -16.10
C PHE A 46 16.87 7.51 -16.70
N GLY A 47 16.65 7.23 -18.00
CA GLY A 47 17.23 6.08 -18.70
C GLY A 47 16.43 4.78 -18.57
N PHE A 48 15.29 4.79 -17.87
CA PHE A 48 14.37 3.65 -17.80
C PHE A 48 13.10 3.94 -18.60
N PRO A 49 12.46 2.93 -19.19
CA PRO A 49 11.11 3.08 -19.72
C PRO A 49 10.18 3.67 -18.65
N ALA A 50 9.36 4.64 -19.04
CA ALA A 50 8.49 5.39 -18.13
C ALA A 50 7.58 4.44 -17.33
N TRP A 51 7.05 3.40 -17.97
CA TRP A 51 6.23 2.40 -17.29
C TRP A 51 6.99 1.71 -16.15
N PHE A 52 8.28 1.41 -16.31
CA PHE A 52 9.10 0.82 -15.26
C PHE A 52 9.37 1.83 -14.14
N PHE A 53 9.72 3.06 -14.50
CA PHE A 53 9.94 4.13 -13.52
C PHE A 53 8.69 4.37 -12.66
N TYR A 54 7.52 4.45 -13.29
CA TYR A 54 6.26 4.67 -12.58
C TYR A 54 5.80 3.45 -11.78
N SER A 55 5.95 2.24 -12.31
CA SER A 55 5.54 1.03 -11.58
C SER A 55 6.45 0.71 -10.39
N CYS A 56 7.76 0.85 -10.55
CA CYS A 56 8.74 0.43 -9.53
C CYS A 56 9.15 1.54 -8.58
N ILE A 57 9.34 2.77 -9.06
CA ILE A 57 9.85 3.87 -8.23
C ILE A 57 8.69 4.70 -7.71
N ALA A 58 7.87 5.26 -8.61
CA ALA A 58 6.76 6.12 -8.21
C ALA A 58 5.66 5.33 -7.46
N GLY A 59 5.34 4.12 -7.93
CA GLY A 59 4.37 3.23 -7.30
C GLY A 59 4.79 2.85 -5.87
N THR A 60 6.06 2.51 -5.67
CA THR A 60 6.60 2.22 -4.33
C THR A 60 6.56 3.46 -3.43
N ALA A 61 7.00 4.62 -3.93
CA ALA A 61 6.95 5.86 -3.15
C ALA A 61 5.52 6.22 -2.75
N PHE A 62 4.57 6.12 -3.68
CA PHE A 62 3.14 6.33 -3.41
C PHE A 62 2.63 5.40 -2.33
N MET A 63 2.97 4.11 -2.40
CA MET A 63 2.53 3.11 -1.42
C MET A 63 3.11 3.33 -0.04
N ILE A 64 4.38 3.76 0.06
CA ILE A 64 4.99 4.12 1.35
C ILE A 64 4.22 5.28 1.99
N VAL A 65 3.92 6.33 1.23
CA VAL A 65 3.16 7.48 1.73
C VAL A 65 1.75 7.06 2.14
N LEU A 66 1.09 6.23 1.33
CA LEU A 66 -0.26 5.76 1.61
C LEU A 66 -0.30 4.89 2.86
N ILE A 67 0.65 3.96 3.03
CA ILE A 67 0.80 3.16 4.26
C ILE A 67 1.06 4.06 5.46
N PHE A 68 1.93 5.06 5.33
CA PHE A 68 2.21 6.00 6.41
C PHE A 68 0.96 6.76 6.86
N ILE A 69 0.15 7.24 5.91
CA ILE A 69 -1.14 7.89 6.22
C ILE A 69 -2.08 6.90 6.90
N VAL A 70 -2.21 5.69 6.37
CA VAL A 70 -3.12 4.68 6.94
C VAL A 70 -2.70 4.31 8.36
N ILE A 71 -1.41 4.09 8.62
CA ILE A 71 -0.93 3.82 9.99
C ILE A 71 -1.25 5.02 10.88
N LYS A 72 -0.89 6.23 10.48
CA LYS A 72 -1.06 7.42 11.34
C LYS A 72 -2.51 7.78 11.63
N PHE A 73 -3.43 7.56 10.68
CA PHE A 73 -4.82 7.98 10.81
C PHE A 73 -5.79 6.85 11.18
N PHE A 74 -5.52 5.61 10.76
CA PHE A 74 -6.43 4.48 10.97
C PHE A 74 -5.96 3.50 12.03
N PHE A 75 -4.65 3.31 12.20
CA PHE A 75 -4.15 2.52 13.32
C PHE A 75 -4.22 3.42 14.55
N LYS A 76 -5.09 3.02 15.47
CA LYS A 76 -5.12 3.60 16.80
C LYS A 76 -3.88 3.04 17.50
N ASP A 77 -3.09 3.87 18.17
CA ASP A 77 -2.05 3.36 19.07
C ASP A 77 -2.75 2.41 20.05
N VAL A 78 -2.50 1.13 19.87
CA VAL A 78 -2.93 0.12 20.83
C VAL A 78 -1.90 0.24 21.94
N ASP A 79 -2.28 0.86 23.06
CA ASP A 79 -1.47 0.80 24.25
C ASP A 79 -1.21 -0.68 24.55
N PHE A 80 0.07 -1.04 24.46
CA PHE A 80 0.60 -2.31 24.93
C PHE A 80 0.81 -2.27 26.45
N GLU A 81 0.20 -1.32 27.17
CA GLU A 81 0.01 -1.44 28.60
C GLU A 81 -0.96 -2.60 28.85
N GLU A 82 -0.36 -3.78 29.02
CA GLU A 82 -0.87 -4.76 29.96
C GLU A 82 -1.00 -4.03 31.31
N GLU A 83 -2.19 -3.50 31.59
CA GLU A 83 -2.67 -3.59 32.96
C GLU A 83 -2.82 -5.08 33.24
N ASP A 84 -1.71 -5.66 33.72
CA ASP A 84 -1.75 -6.76 34.68
C ASP A 84 -2.80 -6.38 35.74
N GLU A 85 -4.02 -6.89 35.63
CA GLU A 85 -4.89 -7.14 36.78
C GLU A 85 -6.12 -7.99 36.37
N ASP A 86 -6.05 -9.23 36.86
CA ASP A 86 -7.09 -10.27 37.08
C ASP A 86 -7.69 -11.09 35.92
#